data_AF-F6DPG1-F1
#
_entry.id   AF-F6DPG1-F1
#
_cell.length_a   1.000
_cell.length_b   1.000
_cell.length_c   1.000
_cell.angle_alpha   90.00
_cell.angle_beta   90.00
_cell.angle_gamma   90.00
#
_symmetry.space_group_name_H-M   'P 1'
#
loop_
_entity.id
_entity.type
_entity.pdbx_description
1 polymer ?
#
loop_
_entity_poly.entity_id
_entity_poly.type
_entity_poly.pdbx_seq_one_letter_code
_entity_poly.pdbx_strand_id
1 'polypeptide(L)'
;MFKSNFKNNSNILLIIEKFQPLIKKYSKRLFYEEAESDLTIFLLELIKKIPNTENERVITSYIAKSIKNEFIRLNKKQELISQKEVATELDKLKYISENNIDLDIKIDIKNALKSLSQKQREVIEYRILLDYSYSKTASILNISRQAVFKTQKKALNILKDKLQKVYYSS
;
A
#
# COMPACT_ATOMS: atom_id res chain seq x y z
N MET A 1 16.57 -3.68 -43.02
CA MET A 1 16.70 -2.34 -42.40
C MET A 1 17.64 -2.30 -41.18
N PHE A 2 18.04 -3.43 -40.59
CA PHE A 2 18.97 -3.50 -39.44
C PHE A 2 20.46 -3.63 -39.80
N LYS A 3 20.82 -3.57 -41.09
CA LYS A 3 22.16 -3.94 -41.60
C LYS A 3 23.26 -2.90 -41.35
N SER A 4 22.95 -1.70 -40.88
CA SER A 4 23.96 -0.66 -40.69
C SER A 4 23.91 -0.12 -39.27
N ASN A 5 24.70 -0.74 -38.39
CA ASN A 5 25.25 -0.16 -37.17
C ASN A 5 24.27 0.45 -36.16
N PHE A 6 24.10 -0.24 -35.04
CA PHE A 6 23.66 0.30 -33.74
C PHE A 6 24.57 1.43 -33.18
N LYS A 7 25.44 2.03 -34.02
CA LYS A 7 26.26 3.22 -33.76
C LYS A 7 25.71 4.51 -34.40
N ASN A 8 24.70 4.44 -35.28
CA ASN A 8 24.09 5.63 -35.87
C ASN A 8 22.86 6.06 -35.06
N ASN A 9 22.86 7.31 -34.57
CA ASN A 9 21.78 7.85 -33.73
C ASN A 9 20.39 7.69 -34.37
N SER A 10 20.29 7.76 -35.70
CA SER A 10 19.04 7.59 -36.45
C SER A 10 18.44 6.18 -36.33
N ASN A 11 19.28 5.14 -36.19
CA ASN A 11 18.80 3.76 -36.06
C ASN A 11 18.36 3.41 -34.64
N ILE A 12 18.94 4.09 -33.64
CA ILE A 12 18.52 3.95 -32.24
C ILE A 12 17.10 4.51 -32.06
N LEU A 13 16.80 5.66 -32.67
CA LEU A 13 15.48 6.28 -32.59
C LEU A 13 14.39 5.35 -33.16
N LEU A 14 14.62 4.74 -34.32
CA LEU A 14 13.67 3.78 -34.93
C LEU A 14 13.39 2.57 -34.03
N ILE A 15 14.39 2.11 -33.27
CA ILE A 15 14.20 0.99 -32.33
C ILE A 15 13.37 1.45 -31.13
N ILE A 16 13.66 2.63 -30.57
CA ILE A 16 12.87 3.18 -29.47
C ILE A 16 11.41 3.32 -29.91
N GLU A 17 11.15 3.92 -31.07
CA GLU A 17 9.80 4.05 -31.62
C GLU A 17 9.10 2.70 -31.80
N LYS A 18 9.81 1.69 -32.32
CA LYS A 18 9.29 0.32 -32.47
C LYS A 18 8.85 -0.30 -31.15
N PHE A 19 9.57 -0.04 -30.06
CA PHE A 19 9.27 -0.60 -28.73
C PHE A 19 8.47 0.35 -27.82
N GLN A 20 8.22 1.58 -28.26
CA GLN A 20 7.51 2.59 -27.47
C GLN A 20 6.11 2.14 -27.00
N PRO A 21 5.29 1.42 -27.80
CA PRO A 21 4.02 0.89 -27.31
C PRO A 21 4.20 -0.11 -26.14
N LEU A 22 5.27 -0.89 -26.16
CA LEU A 22 5.57 -1.86 -25.11
C LEU A 22 6.10 -1.18 -23.84
N ILE A 23 6.96 -0.17 -24.00
CA ILE A 23 7.43 0.69 -22.90
C ILE A 23 6.24 1.35 -22.21
N LYS A 24 5.37 2.04 -22.97
CA LYS A 24 4.16 2.69 -22.45
C LYS A 24 3.22 1.73 -21.74
N LYS A 25 3.10 0.49 -22.25
CA LYS A 25 2.30 -0.56 -21.60
C LYS A 25 2.86 -0.91 -20.22
N TYR A 26 4.17 -1.03 -20.07
CA TYR A 26 4.79 -1.42 -18.81
C TYR A 26 4.97 -0.24 -17.85
N SER A 27 5.27 0.97 -18.33
CA SER A 27 5.37 2.17 -17.50
C SER A 27 4.05 2.46 -16.76
N LYS A 28 2.91 2.37 -17.47
CA LYS A 28 1.57 2.49 -16.87
C LYS A 28 1.28 1.48 -15.76
N ARG A 29 1.99 0.36 -15.72
CA ARG A 29 1.83 -0.70 -14.70
C ARG A 29 2.79 -0.55 -13.52
N LEU A 30 3.80 0.31 -13.62
CA LEU A 30 4.78 0.57 -12.57
C LEU A 30 4.34 1.63 -11.58
N PHE A 31 3.33 2.45 -11.92
CA PHE A 31 2.69 3.43 -11.03
C PHE A 31 3.67 4.41 -10.33
N TYR A 32 4.77 4.79 -10.98
CA TYR A 32 5.66 5.88 -10.56
C TYR A 32 6.03 6.78 -11.76
N GLU A 33 6.37 8.04 -11.48
CA GLU A 33 6.46 9.14 -12.46
C GLU A 33 7.51 8.89 -13.55
N GLU A 34 8.68 8.38 -13.17
CA GLU A 34 9.82 8.19 -14.07
C GLU A 34 9.83 6.85 -14.81
N ALA A 35 8.77 6.04 -14.68
CA ALA A 35 8.76 4.66 -15.18
C ALA A 35 8.96 4.52 -16.70
N GLU A 36 8.45 5.47 -17.49
CA GLU A 36 8.66 5.50 -18.94
C GLU A 36 10.12 5.85 -19.27
N SER A 37 10.70 6.83 -18.57
CA SER A 37 12.09 7.24 -18.73
C SER A 37 13.05 6.12 -18.36
N ASP A 38 12.82 5.43 -17.24
CA ASP A 38 13.66 4.31 -16.79
C ASP A 38 13.69 3.15 -17.79
N LEU A 39 12.52 2.75 -18.31
CA LEU A 39 12.43 1.70 -19.32
C LEU A 39 13.08 2.13 -20.65
N THR A 40 13.01 3.41 -21.00
CA THR A 40 13.66 3.96 -22.20
C THR A 40 15.18 3.99 -22.04
N ILE A 41 15.69 4.39 -20.88
CA ILE A 41 17.12 4.37 -20.55
C ILE A 41 17.64 2.94 -20.58
N PHE A 42 16.92 1.98 -19.98
CA PHE A 42 17.26 0.57 -20.06
C PHE A 42 17.36 0.08 -21.51
N LEU A 43 16.40 0.44 -22.35
CA LEU A 43 16.43 0.07 -23.77
C LEU A 43 17.67 0.64 -24.47
N LEU A 44 18.00 1.91 -24.24
CA LEU A 44 19.21 2.56 -24.79
C LEU A 44 20.48 1.83 -24.39
N GLU A 45 20.60 1.44 -23.12
CA GLU A 45 21.74 0.68 -22.62
C GLU A 45 21.82 -0.74 -23.19
N LEU A 46 20.65 -1.40 -23.33
CA LEU A 46 20.55 -2.73 -23.90
C LEU A 46 21.01 -2.73 -25.36
N ILE A 47 20.55 -1.77 -26.15
CA ILE A 47 20.89 -1.63 -27.57
C ILE A 47 22.40 -1.55 -27.77
N LYS A 48 23.12 -0.82 -26.91
CA LYS A 48 24.59 -0.69 -26.96
C LYS A 48 25.32 -2.03 -26.69
N LYS A 49 24.66 -2.98 -26.03
CA LYS A 49 25.22 -4.28 -25.62
C LYS A 49 24.83 -5.43 -26.54
N ILE A 50 23.87 -5.23 -27.45
CA ILE A 50 23.43 -6.28 -28.38
C ILE A 50 24.55 -6.53 -29.42
N PRO A 51 25.01 -7.78 -29.61
CA PRO A 51 25.99 -8.08 -30.65
C PRO A 51 25.38 -7.86 -32.04
N ASN A 52 26.20 -7.49 -33.02
CA ASN A 52 25.76 -7.37 -34.40
C ASN A 52 25.34 -8.77 -34.92
N THR A 53 24.04 -9.02 -35.01
CA THR A 53 23.49 -10.26 -35.58
C THR A 53 22.54 -9.92 -36.72
N GLU A 54 22.49 -10.77 -37.75
CA GLU A 54 21.63 -10.56 -38.92
C GLU A 54 20.17 -10.98 -38.69
N ASN A 55 19.86 -11.62 -37.56
CA ASN A 55 18.53 -12.18 -37.30
C ASN A 55 17.63 -11.19 -36.54
N GLU A 56 16.90 -10.38 -37.32
CA GLU A 56 15.98 -9.37 -36.80
C GLU A 56 14.91 -9.95 -35.85
N ARG A 57 14.41 -11.16 -36.10
CA ARG A 57 13.41 -11.80 -35.25
C ARG A 57 13.97 -12.14 -33.88
N VAL A 58 15.19 -12.66 -33.84
CA VAL A 58 15.89 -12.98 -32.58
C VAL A 58 16.11 -11.70 -31.78
N ILE A 59 16.64 -10.65 -32.41
CA ILE A 59 16.86 -9.35 -31.75
C ILE A 59 15.55 -8.78 -31.21
N THR A 60 14.49 -8.78 -32.01
CA THR A 60 13.19 -8.21 -31.61
C THR A 60 12.61 -8.97 -30.41
N SER A 61 12.66 -10.30 -30.44
CA SER A 61 12.19 -11.14 -29.32
C SER A 61 13.02 -10.95 -28.05
N TYR A 62 14.35 -10.79 -28.21
CA TYR A 62 15.28 -10.56 -27.12
C TYR A 62 15.01 -9.22 -26.43
N ILE A 63 14.84 -8.14 -27.20
CA ILE A 63 14.51 -6.81 -26.66
C ILE A 63 13.18 -6.85 -25.92
N ALA A 64 12.13 -7.44 -26.51
CA ALA A 64 10.82 -7.54 -25.86
C ALA A 64 10.89 -8.30 -24.54
N LYS A 65 11.66 -9.40 -24.49
CA LYS A 65 11.87 -10.20 -23.27
C LYS A 65 12.65 -9.41 -22.21
N SER A 66 13.69 -8.69 -22.63
CA SER A 66 14.50 -7.86 -21.74
C SER A 66 13.70 -6.71 -21.12
N ILE A 67 12.88 -5.99 -21.91
CA ILE A 67 11.98 -4.94 -21.40
C ILE A 67 11.00 -5.52 -20.37
N LYS A 68 10.42 -6.69 -20.65
CA LYS A 68 9.52 -7.37 -19.70
C LYS A 68 10.24 -7.73 -18.39
N ASN A 69 11.46 -8.22 -18.46
CA ASN A 69 12.24 -8.58 -17.28
C ASN A 69 12.60 -7.34 -16.45
N GLU A 70 12.96 -6.25 -17.12
CA GLU A 70 13.25 -4.98 -16.46
C GLU A 70 12.03 -4.41 -15.76
N PHE A 71 10.87 -4.44 -16.41
CA PHE A 71 9.59 -4.13 -15.77
C PHE A 71 9.37 -4.95 -14.48
N ILE A 72 9.60 -6.27 -14.51
CA ILE A 72 9.45 -7.12 -13.32
C ILE A 72 10.41 -6.69 -12.20
N ARG A 73 11.65 -6.35 -12.55
CA ARG A 73 12.68 -5.88 -11.60
C ARG A 73 12.25 -4.56 -10.94
N LEU A 74 11.82 -3.59 -11.73
CA LEU A 74 11.35 -2.28 -11.26
C LEU A 74 10.10 -2.42 -10.39
N ASN A 75 9.15 -3.28 -10.78
CA ASN A 75 7.92 -3.50 -10.01
C ASN A 75 8.22 -4.07 -8.60
N LYS A 76 9.14 -5.03 -8.50
CA LYS A 76 9.58 -5.56 -7.20
C LYS A 76 10.29 -4.51 -6.35
N LYS A 77 11.12 -3.65 -6.98
CA LYS A 77 11.78 -2.54 -6.29
C LYS A 77 10.74 -1.56 -5.73
N GLN A 78 9.72 -1.21 -6.52
CA GLN A 78 8.66 -0.30 -6.09
C GLN A 78 7.86 -0.88 -4.92
N GLU A 79 7.52 -2.17 -4.99
CA GLU A 79 6.82 -2.87 -3.90
C GLU A 79 7.61 -2.78 -2.57
N LEU A 80 8.93 -2.99 -2.61
CA LEU A 80 9.79 -2.86 -1.43
C LEU A 80 9.86 -1.42 -0.89
N ILE A 81 9.86 -0.41 -1.77
CA ILE A 81 9.85 1.00 -1.38
C ILE A 81 8.53 1.34 -0.70
N SER A 82 7.40 1.00 -1.32
CA SER A 82 6.08 1.25 -0.77
C SER A 82 5.86 0.57 0.59
N GLN A 83 6.36 -0.67 0.77
CA GLN A 83 6.32 -1.33 2.07
C GLN A 83 7.11 -0.57 3.16
N LYS A 84 8.29 -0.04 2.81
CA LYS A 84 9.12 0.77 3.74
C LYS A 84 8.47 2.12 4.05
N GLU A 85 7.88 2.78 3.07
CA GLU A 85 7.17 4.05 3.26
C GLU A 85 5.98 3.87 4.20
N VAL A 86 5.18 2.82 4.01
CA VAL A 86 4.06 2.50 4.91
C VAL A 86 4.56 2.23 6.33
N ALA A 87 5.64 1.45 6.50
CA ALA A 87 6.22 1.21 7.82
C ALA A 87 6.67 2.52 8.49
N THR A 88 7.32 3.39 7.74
CA THR A 88 7.80 4.69 8.24
C THR A 88 6.64 5.61 8.63
N GLU A 89 5.55 5.63 7.86
CA GLU A 89 4.38 6.45 8.15
C GLU A 89 3.61 5.94 9.38
N LEU A 90 3.52 4.62 9.55
CA LEU A 90 2.98 4.00 10.77
C LEU A 90 3.83 4.33 12.00
N ASP A 91 5.17 4.33 11.86
CA ASP A 91 6.06 4.71 12.96
C ASP A 91 5.90 6.20 13.34
N LYS A 92 5.72 7.09 12.36
CA LYS A 92 5.39 8.50 12.62
C LYS A 92 4.04 8.64 13.31
N LEU A 93 3.00 7.96 12.84
CA LEU A 93 1.67 8.00 13.47
C LEU A 93 1.71 7.44 14.89
N LYS A 94 2.48 6.38 15.12
CA LYS A 94 2.70 5.80 16.45
C LYS A 94 3.41 6.80 17.35
N TYR A 95 4.50 7.41 16.89
CA TYR A 95 5.22 8.46 17.62
C TYR A 95 4.30 9.65 17.94
N ILE A 96 3.50 10.13 16.98
CA ILE A 96 2.51 11.19 17.20
C ILE A 96 1.48 10.75 18.25
N SER A 97 0.95 9.53 18.18
CA SER A 97 -0.03 9.01 19.14
C SER A 97 0.54 8.86 20.56
N GLU A 98 1.80 8.44 20.67
CA GLU A 98 2.46 8.22 21.95
C GLU A 98 2.78 9.55 22.63
N ASN A 99 3.11 10.59 21.84
CA ASN A 99 3.52 11.92 22.33
C ASN A 99 2.41 12.99 22.35
N ASN A 100 1.28 12.82 21.65
CA ASN A 100 0.19 13.83 21.59
C ASN A 100 -1.11 13.42 22.29
N ILE A 101 -1.23 12.20 22.79
CA ILE A 101 -2.37 11.88 23.66
C ILE A 101 -2.02 12.32 25.07
N ASP A 102 -2.61 13.43 25.48
CA ASP A 102 -2.59 13.98 26.84
C ASP A 102 -2.78 12.83 27.85
N LEU A 103 -1.90 12.80 28.86
CA LEU A 103 -1.95 11.83 29.95
C LEU A 103 -3.34 11.81 30.61
N ASP A 104 -3.97 12.98 30.71
CA ASP A 104 -5.30 13.15 31.28
C ASP A 104 -6.37 12.45 30.42
N ILE A 105 -6.30 12.58 29.09
CA ILE A 105 -7.19 11.87 28.16
C ILE A 105 -7.03 10.34 28.28
N LYS A 106 -5.81 9.82 28.43
CA LYS A 106 -5.58 8.36 28.64
C LYS A 106 -6.23 7.89 29.93
N ILE A 107 -6.09 8.66 31.01
CA ILE A 107 -6.66 8.36 32.32
C ILE A 107 -8.20 8.37 32.24
N ASP A 108 -8.77 9.36 31.58
CA ASP A 108 -10.22 9.51 31.41
C ASP A 108 -10.83 8.36 30.61
N ILE A 109 -10.20 7.99 29.48
CA ILE A 109 -10.64 6.84 28.67
C ILE A 109 -10.55 5.56 29.50
N LYS A 110 -9.45 5.35 30.24
CA LYS A 110 -9.27 4.16 31.10
C LYS A 110 -10.34 4.10 32.19
N ASN A 111 -10.68 5.23 32.80
CA ASN A 111 -11.74 5.31 33.82
C ASN A 111 -13.13 5.10 33.23
N ALA A 112 -13.42 5.63 32.04
CA ALA A 112 -14.67 5.38 31.34
C ALA A 112 -14.83 3.88 31.00
N LEU A 113 -13.78 3.21 30.52
CA LEU A 113 -13.79 1.77 30.23
C LEU A 113 -14.02 0.89 31.48
N LYS A 114 -13.62 1.36 32.67
CA LYS A 114 -13.93 0.69 33.95
C LYS A 114 -15.42 0.66 34.28
N SER A 115 -16.19 1.61 33.75
CA SER A 115 -17.64 1.69 34.00
C SER A 115 -18.47 0.70 33.18
N LEU A 116 -17.86 0.04 32.19
CA LEU A 116 -18.49 -1.00 31.40
C LEU A 116 -18.50 -2.33 32.16
N SER A 117 -19.58 -3.11 32.00
CA SER A 117 -19.61 -4.51 32.44
C SER A 117 -18.66 -5.36 31.59
N GLN A 118 -18.28 -6.54 32.10
CA GLN A 118 -17.38 -7.45 31.38
C GLN A 118 -17.83 -7.72 29.94
N LYS A 119 -19.11 -8.08 29.75
CA LYS A 119 -19.69 -8.32 28.42
C LYS A 119 -19.65 -7.08 27.52
N GLN A 120 -19.86 -5.88 28.08
CA GLN A 120 -19.77 -4.63 27.32
C GLN A 120 -18.33 -4.34 26.89
N ARG A 121 -17.37 -4.56 27.79
CA ARG A 121 -15.95 -4.37 27.51
C ARG A 121 -15.47 -5.32 26.41
N GLU A 122 -15.81 -6.60 26.50
CA GLU A 122 -15.49 -7.61 25.49
C GLU A 122 -16.08 -7.24 24.11
N VAL A 123 -17.33 -6.75 24.07
CA VAL A 123 -17.93 -6.28 22.81
C VAL A 123 -17.18 -5.07 22.25
N ILE A 124 -16.78 -4.10 23.09
CA ILE A 124 -16.01 -2.94 22.65
C ILE A 124 -14.62 -3.35 22.15
N GLU A 125 -13.94 -4.25 22.85
CA GLU A 125 -12.63 -4.77 22.46
C GLU A 125 -12.71 -5.42 21.07
N TYR A 126 -13.63 -6.37 20.88
CA TYR A 126 -13.75 -7.05 19.58
C TYR A 126 -14.24 -6.13 18.46
N ARG A 127 -15.19 -5.22 18.73
CA ARG A 127 -15.81 -4.39 17.68
C ARG A 127 -15.03 -3.12 17.34
N ILE A 128 -14.36 -2.51 18.31
CA ILE A 128 -13.72 -1.20 18.15
C ILE A 128 -12.19 -1.32 18.13
N LEU A 129 -11.61 -2.13 19.03
CA LEU A 129 -10.14 -2.24 19.12
C LEU A 129 -9.58 -3.23 18.09
N LEU A 130 -10.29 -4.33 17.83
CA LEU A 130 -9.86 -5.41 16.93
C LEU A 130 -10.61 -5.43 15.58
N ASP A 131 -11.59 -4.54 15.40
CA ASP A 131 -12.42 -4.39 14.18
C ASP A 131 -13.06 -5.69 13.64
N TYR A 132 -13.42 -6.62 14.52
CA TYR A 132 -14.07 -7.87 14.11
C TYR A 132 -15.53 -7.65 13.78
N SER A 133 -16.05 -8.17 12.67
CA SER A 133 -17.47 -8.04 12.29
C SER A 133 -18.46 -8.49 13.38
N TYR A 134 -19.67 -7.93 13.37
CA TYR A 134 -20.75 -8.35 14.29
C TYR A 134 -20.97 -9.86 14.30
N SER A 135 -20.85 -10.51 13.14
CA SER A 135 -20.96 -11.96 12.96
C SER A 135 -19.86 -12.72 13.70
N LYS A 136 -18.62 -12.24 13.57
CA LYS A 136 -17.44 -12.83 14.21
C LYS A 136 -17.50 -12.65 15.72
N THR A 137 -17.82 -11.44 16.20
CA THR A 137 -17.99 -11.16 17.63
C THR A 137 -19.13 -11.98 18.24
N ALA A 138 -20.27 -12.11 17.55
CA ALA A 138 -21.40 -12.93 17.99
C ALA A 138 -21.00 -14.39 18.18
N SER A 139 -20.20 -14.93 17.26
CA SER A 139 -19.70 -16.31 17.32
C SER A 139 -18.73 -16.49 18.48
N ILE A 140 -17.80 -15.55 18.69
CA ILE A 140 -16.81 -15.59 19.78
C ILE A 140 -17.49 -15.52 21.15
N LEU A 141 -18.47 -14.62 21.30
CA LEU A 141 -19.15 -14.38 22.57
C LEU A 141 -20.35 -15.31 22.81
N ASN A 142 -20.64 -16.20 21.86
CA ASN A 142 -21.79 -17.11 21.88
C ASN A 142 -23.13 -16.38 22.15
N ILE A 143 -23.38 -15.29 21.42
CA ILE A 143 -24.62 -14.49 21.48
C ILE A 143 -25.12 -14.15 20.07
N SER A 144 -26.34 -13.65 19.94
CA SER A 144 -26.86 -13.24 18.63
C SER A 144 -26.20 -11.95 18.12
N ARG A 145 -26.14 -11.76 16.79
CA ARG A 145 -25.65 -10.50 16.18
C ARG A 145 -26.39 -9.27 16.71
N GLN A 146 -27.70 -9.39 16.94
CA GLN A 146 -28.52 -8.30 17.49
C GLN A 146 -28.16 -8.01 18.95
N ALA A 147 -27.80 -9.02 19.74
CA ALA A 147 -27.31 -8.84 21.09
C ALA A 147 -25.95 -8.13 21.12
N VAL A 148 -25.04 -8.44 20.20
CA VAL A 148 -23.78 -7.68 20.02
C VAL A 148 -24.08 -6.22 19.73
N PHE A 149 -24.95 -5.93 18.76
CA PHE A 149 -25.32 -4.56 18.39
C PHE A 149 -25.92 -3.78 19.57
N LYS A 150 -26.90 -4.37 20.28
CA LYS A 150 -27.52 -3.74 21.46
C LYS A 150 -26.49 -3.49 22.57
N THR A 151 -25.60 -4.44 22.80
CA THR A 151 -24.54 -4.34 23.82
C THR A 151 -23.53 -3.25 23.46
N GLN A 152 -23.10 -3.18 22.20
CA GLN A 152 -22.21 -2.14 21.70
C GLN A 152 -22.85 -0.76 21.85
N LYS A 153 -24.11 -0.60 21.41
CA LYS A 153 -24.84 0.67 21.54
C LYS A 153 -24.96 1.11 23.01
N LYS A 154 -25.28 0.18 23.92
CA LYS A 154 -25.36 0.47 25.35
C LYS A 154 -24.00 0.87 25.93
N ALA A 155 -22.94 0.17 25.56
CA ALA A 155 -21.58 0.48 26.00
C ALA A 155 -21.12 1.86 25.53
N LEU A 156 -21.35 2.20 24.24
CA LEU A 156 -20.99 3.50 23.68
C LEU A 156 -21.75 4.66 24.37
N ASN A 157 -23.02 4.46 24.72
CA ASN A 157 -23.78 5.46 25.48
C ASN A 157 -23.17 5.69 26.87
N ILE A 158 -22.79 4.62 27.58
CA ILE A 158 -22.13 4.74 28.89
C ILE A 158 -20.80 5.51 28.76
N LEU A 159 -19.98 5.17 27.76
CA LEU A 159 -18.72 5.86 27.52
C LEU A 159 -18.94 7.34 27.20
N LYS A 160 -19.94 7.65 26.36
CA LYS A 160 -20.31 9.03 26.04
C LYS A 160 -20.70 9.81 27.28
N ASP A 161 -21.59 9.27 28.12
CA ASP A 161 -22.03 9.94 29.34
C ASP A 161 -20.88 10.18 30.33
N LYS A 162 -19.94 9.23 30.42
CA LYS A 162 -18.78 9.34 31.32
C LYS A 162 -17.79 10.37 30.83
N LEU A 163 -17.49 10.39 29.54
CA LEU A 163 -16.54 11.35 28.97
C LEU A 163 -17.13 12.76 28.90
N GLN A 164 -18.42 12.91 28.57
CA GLN A 164 -19.08 14.23 28.58
C GLN A 164 -19.10 14.87 29.97
N LYS A 165 -19.28 14.08 31.04
CA LYS A 165 -19.21 14.63 32.41
C LYS A 165 -17.83 15.18 32.75
N VAL A 166 -16.76 14.59 32.22
CA VAL A 166 -15.40 15.05 32.48
C VAL A 166 -15.11 16.39 31.78
N TYR A 167 -15.56 16.56 30.53
CA TYR A 167 -15.20 17.75 29.72
C TYR A 167 -16.20 18.92 29.79
N TYR A 168 -17.38 18.76 30.38
CA TYR A 168 -18.40 19.83 30.52
C TYR A 168 -18.73 20.20 31.98
N SER A 169 -17.94 19.72 32.95
CA SER A 169 -18.05 20.10 34.37
C SER A 169 -16.92 21.04 34.82
N SER A 170 -16.26 21.73 33.86
CA SER A 170 -15.25 22.76 34.07
C SER A 170 -15.72 24.07 33.44
#